data_AF-A0A4Q0VHP5-F1
#
_entry.id   AF-A0A4Q0VHP5-F1
#
_cell.length_a   1.000
_cell.length_b   1.000
_cell.length_c   1.000
_cell.angle_alpha   90.00
_cell.angle_beta   90.00
_cell.angle_gamma   90.00
#
_symmetry.space_group_name_H-M   'P 1'
#
loop_
_entity.id
_entity.type
_entity.pdbx_description
1 polymer ?
#
loop_
_entity_poly.entity_id
_entity_poly.type
_entity_poly.pdbx_seq_one_letter_code
_entity_poly.pdbx_strand_id
1 'polypeptide(L)' 'MDHLYELYEPVLAGLAKSIDEVMSWTLDQRILMGNLAQRIIDERTQQQSMAVQMGATEFWNALQKANSR' A
#
# COMPACT_ATOMS: atom_id res chain seq x y z
N MET A 1 -3.77 -18.37 -4.18
CA MET A 1 -3.09 -17.38 -3.32
C MET A 1 -1.99 -18.16 -2.63
N ASP A 2 -0.73 -17.92 -3.01
CA ASP A 2 0.39 -18.67 -2.43
C ASP A 2 0.55 -18.29 -0.96
N HIS A 3 0.66 -19.29 -0.06
CA HIS A 3 0.90 -19.07 1.38
C HIS A 3 2.13 -18.21 1.70
N LEU A 4 3.04 -18.03 0.73
CA LEU A 4 4.14 -17.09 0.83
C LEU A 4 3.64 -15.64 0.94
N TYR A 5 2.63 -15.23 0.16
CA TYR A 5 2.12 -13.85 0.13
C TYR A 5 1.56 -13.40 1.50
N GLU A 6 0.86 -14.30 2.19
CA GLU A 6 0.27 -14.04 3.52
C GLU A 6 1.32 -13.73 4.59
N LEU A 7 2.55 -14.22 4.43
CA LEU A 7 3.66 -13.97 5.37
C LEU A 7 4.39 -12.65 5.08
N TYR A 8 4.38 -12.18 3.83
CA TYR A 8 5.03 -10.94 3.44
C TYR A 8 4.16 -9.71 3.69
N GLU A 9 2.84 -9.82 3.61
CA GLU A 9 1.93 -8.68 3.80
C GLU A 9 2.15 -7.92 5.11
N PRO A 10 2.25 -8.57 6.29
CA PRO A 10 2.53 -7.86 7.54
C PRO A 10 3.89 -7.16 7.53
N VAL A 11 4.89 -7.73 6.84
CA VAL A 11 6.22 -7.12 6.71
C VAL A 11 6.16 -5.89 5.79
N LEU A 12 5.49 -5.99 4.64
CA LEU A 12 5.30 -4.89 3.68
C LEU A 12 4.48 -3.74 4.27
N ALA A 13 3.50 -4.07 5.10
CA ALA A 13 2.73 -3.08 5.85
C ALA A 13 3.55 -2.41 6.97
N GLY A 14 4.66 -3.00 7.41
CA GLY A 14 5.48 -2.54 8.52
C GLY A 14 4.97 -2.98 9.91
N LEU A 15 4.12 -4.00 9.95
CA LEU A 15 3.57 -4.58 11.17
C LEU A 15 4.48 -5.66 11.78
N ALA A 16 5.39 -6.23 10.99
CA ALA A 16 6.41 -7.18 11.43
C ALA A 16 7.78 -6.78 10.85
N LYS A 17 8.86 -7.10 11.56
CA LYS A 17 10.23 -6.81 11.12
C LYS A 17 10.76 -7.86 10.13
N SER A 18 10.24 -9.08 10.19
CA SER A 18 10.64 -10.18 9.32
C SER A 18 9.55 -11.23 9.19
N ILE A 19 9.69 -12.13 8.22
CA ILE A 19 8.81 -13.29 8.06
C ILE A 19 8.90 -14.22 9.26
N ASP A 20 10.08 -14.39 9.85
CA ASP A 20 10.28 -15.23 11.04
C ASP A 20 9.44 -14.73 12.22
N GLU A 21 9.32 -13.41 12.38
CA GLU A 21 8.42 -12.81 13.37
C GLU A 21 6.96 -13.17 13.07
N VAL A 22 6.52 -13.07 11.81
CA VAL A 22 5.16 -13.44 11.40
C VAL A 22 4.88 -14.94 11.63
N MET A 23 5.87 -15.81 11.41
CA MET A 23 5.74 -17.24 11.66
C MET A 23 5.62 -17.57 13.16
N SER A 24 6.20 -16.73 14.03
CA SER A 24 6.12 -16.87 15.50
C SER A 24 4.74 -16.49 16.05
N TRP A 25 3.92 -15.78 15.28
CA TRP A 25 2.59 -15.35 15.70
C TRP A 25 1.62 -16.52 15.82
N THR A 26 0.67 -16.40 16.74
CA THR A 26 -0.48 -17.31 16.80
C THR A 26 -1.33 -17.19 15.53
N LEU A 27 -2.21 -18.17 15.28
CA LEU A 27 -3.12 -18.12 14.15
C LEU A 27 -4.02 -16.86 14.21
N ASP A 28 -4.56 -16.55 15.40
CA ASP A 28 -5.40 -15.36 15.60
C ASP A 28 -4.65 -14.06 15.32
N GLN A 29 -3.38 -13.98 15.76
CA GLN A 29 -2.53 -12.84 15.48
C GLN A 29 -2.28 -12.71 13.97
N ARG A 30 -1.98 -13.82 13.27
CA ARG A 30 -1.80 -13.79 11.81
C ARG A 30 -3.05 -13.33 11.07
N ILE A 31 -4.24 -13.79 11.48
CA ILE A 31 -5.51 -13.35 10.87
C ILE A 31 -5.75 -11.87 11.11
N LEU A 32 -5.62 -11.39 12.36
CA LEU A 32 -5.85 -9.98 12.70
C LEU A 32 -4.84 -9.06 12.01
N MET A 33 -3.56 -9.39 12.10
CA MET A 33 -2.49 -8.57 11.55
C MET A 33 -2.42 -8.65 10.03
N GLY A 34 -2.77 -9.79 9.42
CA GLY A 34 -2.92 -9.92 7.97
C GLY A 34 -4.03 -9.01 7.43
N ASN A 35 -5.21 -9.03 8.06
CA ASN A 35 -6.30 -8.13 7.68
C ASN A 35 -5.93 -6.64 7.84
N LEU A 36 -5.19 -6.30 8.89
CA LEU A 36 -4.68 -4.94 9.09
C LEU A 36 -3.62 -4.58 8.04
N ALA A 37 -2.72 -5.50 7.71
CA ALA A 37 -1.69 -5.32 6.70
C ALA A 37 -2.29 -4.99 5.33
N GLN A 38 -3.29 -5.77 4.93
CA GLN A 38 -4.02 -5.56 3.69
C GLN A 38 -4.62 -4.15 3.62
N ARG A 39 -5.29 -3.70 4.68
CA ARG A 39 -5.88 -2.34 4.74
C ARG A 39 -4.83 -1.25 4.60
N ILE A 40 -3.69 -1.37 5.28
CA ILE A 40 -2.60 -0.38 5.19
C ILE A 40 -2.06 -0.32 3.75
N ILE A 41 -1.87 -1.47 3.11
CA ILE A 41 -1.37 -1.55 1.73
C ILE A 41 -2.38 -0.92 0.76
N ASP A 42 -3.67 -1.19 0.93
CA ASP A 42 -4.74 -0.62 0.11
C ASP A 42 -4.81 0.90 0.28
N GLU A 43 -4.75 1.42 1.51
CA GLU A 43 -4.77 2.86 1.79
C GLU A 43 -3.55 3.56 1.17
N ARG A 44 -2.35 2.98 1.27
CA ARG A 44 -1.15 3.53 0.62
C ARG A 44 -1.30 3.55 -0.90
N THR A 45 -1.84 2.49 -1.49
CA THR A 45 -2.07 2.40 -2.93
C THR A 45 -3.08 3.46 -3.39
N GLN A 46 -4.14 3.67 -2.63
CA GLN A 46 -5.13 4.73 -2.91
C GLN A 46 -4.51 6.12 -2.83
N GLN A 47 -3.74 6.42 -1.78
CA GLN A 47 -3.05 7.70 -1.63
C GLN A 47 -2.08 7.98 -2.78
N GLN A 48 -1.29 6.98 -3.18
CA GLN A 48 -0.36 7.10 -4.30
C GLN A 48 -1.11 7.34 -5.62
N SER A 49 -2.20 6.61 -5.86
CA SER A 49 -3.05 6.79 -7.04
C SER A 49 -3.62 8.22 -7.11
N MET A 50 -4.13 8.74 -5.99
CA MET A 50 -4.62 10.12 -5.91
C MET A 50 -3.51 11.14 -6.19
N ALA A 51 -2.31 10.95 -5.62
CA ALA A 51 -1.17 11.84 -5.84
C ALA A 51 -0.75 11.88 -7.32
N VAL A 52 -0.72 10.72 -8.00
CA VAL A 52 -0.43 10.63 -9.43
C VAL A 52 -1.51 11.34 -10.25
N GLN A 53 -2.79 11.11 -9.94
CA GLN A 53 -3.91 11.77 -10.63
C GLN A 53 -3.87 13.29 -10.45
N MET A 54 -3.59 13.78 -9.25
CA MET A 54 -3.42 15.21 -8.97
C MET A 54 -2.26 15.79 -9.77
N GLY A 55 -1.08 15.17 -9.73
CA GLY A 55 0.09 15.62 -10.49
C GLY A 55 -0.15 15.65 -12.00
N ALA A 56 -0.82 14.64 -12.55
CA ALA A 56 -1.20 14.62 -13.97
C ALA A 56 -2.17 15.76 -14.31
N THR A 57 -3.15 16.04 -13.45
CA THR A 57 -4.11 17.13 -13.64
C THR A 57 -3.43 18.50 -13.59
N GLU A 58 -2.54 18.72 -12.62
CA GLU A 58 -1.75 19.95 -12.49
C GLU A 58 -0.86 20.17 -13.72
N PHE A 59 -0.22 19.11 -14.22
CA PHE A 59 0.59 19.15 -15.43
C PHE A 59 -0.23 19.56 -16.66
N TRP A 60 -1.39 18.94 -16.88
CA TRP A 60 -2.28 19.30 -17.99
C TRP A 60 -2.77 20.74 -17.91
N ASN A 61 -3.14 21.20 -16.71
CA ASN A 61 -3.54 22.59 -16.49
C ASN A 61 -2.41 23.58 -16.80
N ALA A 62 -1.17 23.24 -16.45
CA ALA A 62 0.00 24.04 -16.78
C ALA A 62 0.23 24.12 -18.30
N LEU A 63 0.10 22.99 -19.02
CA LEU A 63 0.21 22.95 -20.48
C LEU A 63 -0.85 23.82 -21.17
N GLN A 64 -2.12 23.72 -20.74
CA GLN A 64 -3.20 24.53 -21.31
C GLN A 64 -2.96 26.02 -21.10
N LYS A 65 -2.54 26.43 -19.90
CA LYS A 65 -2.22 27.84 -19.60
C LYS A 65 -1.04 28.36 -20.43
N ALA A 66 -0.05 27.52 -20.70
CA ALA A 66 1.09 27.88 -21.53
C ALA A 66 0.69 28.05 -23.00
N ASN A 67 -0.25 27.24 -23.48
CA ASN A 67 -0.73 27.26 -24.86
C ASN A 67 -1.81 28.31 -25.13
N SER A 68 -2.40 28.90 -24.08
CA SER A 68 -3.39 29.98 -24.17
C SER A 68 -2.77 31.39 -24.10
N ARG A 69 -1.44 31.49 -24.15
CA ARG A 69 -0.65 32.74 -24.22
C ARG A 69 -0.05 32.89 -25.60
#